data_AF-A0A1T5F0J0-F1
#
_entry.id   AF-A0A1T5F0J0-F1
#
_cell.length_a   1.000
_cell.length_b   1.000
_cell.length_c   1.000
_cell.angle_alpha   90.00
_cell.angle_beta   90.00
_cell.angle_gamma   90.00
#
_symmetry.space_group_name_H-M   'P 1'
#
loop_
_entity.id
_entity.type
_entity.pdbx_description
1 polymer ?
#
loop_
_entity_poly.entity_id
_entity_poly.type
_entity_poly.pdbx_seq_one_letter_code
_entity_poly.pdbx_strand_id
1 'polypeptide(L)'
;MNNLEIIDLRKNGKIHFNMNDGTDNYMEITITDYIEKEVLEFDWGKDTLRFELSPTSSGSILVLLESIGALTEHTPKDLAGWHICLGLLSDLLNGTVHGEFPMEEWQKWFAEYKQLVHDVEKY
;
A
#
# COMPACT_ATOMS: atom_id res chain seq x y z
N MET A 1 -12.89 8.13 -12.35
CA MET A 1 -11.99 9.01 -11.59
C MET A 1 -10.86 8.16 -11.03
N ASN A 2 -9.70 8.74 -10.69
CA ASN A 2 -8.66 7.99 -10.00
C ASN A 2 -9.17 7.58 -8.62
N ASN A 3 -8.88 6.35 -8.19
CA ASN A 3 -9.30 5.86 -6.87
C ASN A 3 -8.69 6.68 -5.73
N LEU A 4 -7.48 7.22 -5.92
CA LEU A 4 -6.77 8.03 -4.94
C LEU A 4 -6.43 9.41 -5.52
N GLU A 5 -6.69 10.45 -4.74
CA GLU A 5 -6.37 11.84 -5.07
C GLU A 5 -5.72 12.53 -3.87
N ILE A 6 -4.54 13.12 -4.06
CA ILE A 6 -3.86 13.89 -3.01
C ILE A 6 -4.44 15.31 -3.02
N ILE A 7 -5.04 15.73 -1.91
CA ILE A 7 -5.69 17.03 -1.78
C ILE A 7 -4.73 18.05 -1.13
N ASP A 8 -4.01 17.64 -0.09
CA ASP A 8 -3.07 18.48 0.64
C ASP A 8 -1.88 17.63 1.10
N LEU A 9 -0.75 17.71 0.40
CA LEU A 9 0.44 16.89 0.63
C LEU A 9 1.32 17.48 1.75
N ARG A 10 0.92 17.28 2.99
CA ARG A 10 1.70 17.64 4.19
C ARG A 10 1.23 16.84 5.39
N LYS A 11 1.95 16.94 6.51
CA LYS A 11 1.49 16.41 7.79
C LYS A 11 0.17 17.04 8.22
N ASN A 12 -0.79 16.22 8.63
CA ASN A 12 -2.21 16.55 8.84
C ASN A 12 -2.94 17.02 7.57
N GLY A 13 -2.37 16.71 6.40
CA GLY A 13 -2.99 16.89 5.10
C GLY A 13 -3.96 15.75 4.77
N LYS A 14 -4.42 15.70 3.52
CA LYS A 14 -5.58 14.88 3.13
C LYS A 14 -5.38 14.17 1.79
N ILE A 15 -5.89 12.95 1.74
CA ILE A 15 -6.05 12.13 0.54
C ILE A 15 -7.53 11.77 0.44
N HIS A 16 -8.11 11.83 -0.76
CA HIS A 16 -9.44 11.29 -1.03
C HIS A 16 -9.32 9.92 -1.68
N PHE A 17 -10.02 8.94 -1.10
CA PHE A 17 -10.26 7.66 -1.74
C PHE A 17 -11.67 7.65 -2.36
N ASN A 18 -11.73 7.72 -3.68
CA ASN A 18 -12.98 7.64 -4.43
C ASN A 18 -13.42 6.18 -4.52
N MET A 19 -14.62 5.89 -4.02
CA MET A 19 -15.18 4.53 -4.07
C MET A 19 -15.48 4.06 -5.50
N ASN A 20 -15.61 5.01 -6.44
CA ASN A 20 -15.95 4.74 -7.85
C ASN A 20 -17.20 3.85 -8.01
N ASP A 21 -18.16 3.97 -7.08
CA ASP A 21 -19.44 3.25 -7.05
C ASP A 21 -20.58 4.01 -7.75
N GLY A 22 -20.25 5.12 -8.41
CA GLY A 22 -21.20 5.99 -9.11
C GLY A 22 -21.91 7.01 -8.21
N THR A 23 -21.56 7.11 -6.93
CA THR A 23 -22.23 7.99 -5.97
C THR A 23 -21.48 9.30 -5.66
N ASP A 24 -20.38 9.58 -6.36
CA ASP A 24 -19.43 10.69 -6.11
C ASP A 24 -18.91 10.77 -4.65
N ASN A 25 -19.11 9.70 -3.87
CA ASN A 25 -18.65 9.61 -2.49
C ASN A 25 -17.16 9.27 -2.43
N TYR A 26 -16.49 9.89 -1.46
CA TYR A 26 -15.10 9.62 -1.12
C TYR A 26 -14.94 9.39 0.39
N MET A 27 -13.90 8.63 0.74
CA MET A 27 -13.38 8.58 2.10
C MET A 27 -12.21 9.55 2.23
N GLU A 28 -12.18 10.31 3.31
CA GLU A 28 -11.04 11.14 3.67
C GLU A 28 -10.01 10.30 4.42
N ILE A 29 -8.76 10.35 3.97
CA ILE A 29 -7.60 9.70 4.58
C ILE A 29 -6.66 10.82 5.08
N THR A 30 -6.30 10.76 6.36
CA THR A 30 -5.40 11.73 6.98
C THR A 30 -3.95 11.33 6.75
N ILE A 31 -3.11 12.29 6.33
CA ILE A 31 -1.65 12.12 6.30
C ILE A 31 -1.10 12.36 7.70
N THR A 32 -0.66 11.32 8.38
CA THR A 32 -0.19 11.37 9.78
C THR A 32 1.27 11.82 9.89
N ASP A 33 2.07 11.57 8.85
CA ASP A 33 3.46 12.01 8.77
C ASP A 33 3.90 12.28 7.33
N TYR A 34 4.76 13.28 7.15
CA TYR A 34 5.26 13.65 5.83
C TYR A 34 6.61 14.34 5.92
N ILE A 35 7.57 13.83 5.15
CA ILE A 35 8.86 14.46 4.88
C ILE A 35 9.06 14.40 3.37
N GLU A 36 9.27 15.55 2.74
CA GLU A 36 9.39 15.62 1.29
C GLU A 36 10.46 14.65 0.76
N LYS A 37 10.05 13.76 -0.16
CA LYS A 37 10.90 12.73 -0.80
C LYS A 37 11.51 11.69 0.17
N GLU A 38 11.03 11.61 1.39
CA GLU A 38 11.54 10.65 2.39
C GLU A 38 10.42 9.85 3.05
N VAL A 39 9.31 10.49 3.44
CA VAL A 39 8.26 9.84 4.23
C VAL A 39 6.88 10.26 3.74
N LEU A 40 6.00 9.27 3.57
CA LEU A 40 4.56 9.46 3.48
C LEU A 40 3.86 8.42 4.36
N GLU A 41 3.17 8.88 5.39
CA GLU A 41 2.37 8.03 6.28
C GLU A 41 0.93 8.52 6.32
N PHE A 42 -0.02 7.58 6.29
CA PHE A 42 -1.43 7.90 6.39
C PHE A 42 -2.24 6.78 7.04
N ASP A 43 -3.41 7.16 7.56
CA ASP A 43 -4.37 6.22 8.14
C ASP A 43 -5.01 5.33 7.06
N TRP A 44 -5.19 4.06 7.37
CA TRP A 44 -5.85 3.09 6.49
C TRP A 44 -6.90 2.30 7.27
N GLY A 45 -8.09 2.90 7.42
CA GLY A 45 -9.15 2.32 8.24
C GLY A 45 -8.77 2.30 9.73
N LYS A 46 -8.37 1.14 10.24
CA LYS A 46 -7.86 0.96 11.62
C LYS A 46 -6.34 0.78 11.68
N ASP A 47 -5.71 0.71 10.51
CA ASP A 47 -4.29 0.43 10.34
C ASP A 47 -3.59 1.73 9.90
N THR A 48 -2.27 1.69 9.78
CA THR A 48 -1.50 2.80 9.19
C THR A 48 -0.55 2.26 8.13
N LEU A 49 -0.44 2.97 7.01
CA LEU A 49 0.53 2.67 5.94
C LEU A 49 1.59 3.75 5.90
N ARG A 50 2.85 3.32 5.92
CA ARG A 50 4.02 4.19 5.90
C ARG A 50 4.96 3.78 4.77
N PHE A 51 5.27 4.74 3.91
CA PHE A 51 6.28 4.62 2.87
C PHE A 51 7.51 5.42 3.31
N GLU A 52 8.65 4.75 3.38
CA GLU A 52 9.95 5.38 3.63
C GLU A 52 10.85 5.21 2.42
N LEU A 53 11.45 6.32 1.97
CA LEU A 53 12.36 6.37 0.83
C LEU A 53 13.74 6.81 1.32
N SER A 54 14.75 6.00 1.03
CA SER A 54 16.15 6.33 1.31
C SER A 54 16.97 6.33 0.01
N PRO A 55 17.75 7.39 -0.27
CA PRO A 55 18.58 7.43 -1.47
C PRO A 55 19.75 6.42 -1.39
N THR A 56 20.15 5.89 -2.53
CA THR A 56 21.36 5.07 -2.68
C THR A 56 22.26 5.66 -3.78
N SER A 57 23.44 5.09 -3.99
CA SER A 57 24.34 5.53 -5.07
C SER A 57 23.78 5.32 -6.47
N SER A 58 22.76 4.48 -6.64
CA SER A 58 22.22 4.08 -7.95
C SER A 58 20.69 4.12 -8.02
N GLY A 59 20.02 4.76 -7.05
CA GLY A 59 18.57 4.79 -6.99
C GLY A 59 18.06 5.10 -5.58
N SER A 60 17.08 4.32 -5.12
CA SER A 60 16.51 4.45 -3.78
C SER A 60 16.01 3.11 -3.27
N ILE A 61 15.92 2.99 -1.95
CA ILE A 61 15.22 1.90 -1.27
C ILE A 61 13.88 2.44 -0.81
N LEU A 62 12.80 1.78 -1.21
CA LEU A 62 11.46 2.03 -0.72
C LEU A 62 11.10 0.93 0.30
N VAL A 63 10.74 1.32 1.52
CA VAL A 63 10.20 0.43 2.54
C VAL A 63 8.73 0.77 2.74
N LEU A 64 7.87 -0.24 2.57
CA LEU A 64 6.47 -0.17 2.98
C LEU A 64 6.33 -0.83 4.36
N LEU A 65 5.78 -0.09 5.31
CA LEU A 65 5.43 -0.59 6.64
C LEU A 65 3.92 -0.42 6.84
N GLU A 66 3.24 -1.53 7.09
CA GLU A 66 1.83 -1.56 7.49
C GLU A 66 1.74 -1.92 8.97
N SER A 67 1.17 -1.02 9.79
CA SER A 67 0.87 -1.32 11.19
C SER A 67 -0.58 -1.77 11.30
N ILE A 68 -0.77 -3.08 11.51
CA ILE A 68 -2.08 -3.73 11.50
C ILE A 68 -2.63 -3.74 12.93
N GLY A 69 -3.75 -3.07 13.16
CA GLY A 69 -4.41 -2.99 14.47
C GLY A 69 -5.15 -4.26 14.84
N ALA A 70 -5.69 -4.98 13.85
CA ALA A 70 -6.32 -6.29 14.05
C ALA A 70 -6.18 -7.14 12.79
N LEU A 71 -5.75 -8.39 12.96
CA LEU A 71 -5.74 -9.37 11.87
C LEU A 71 -7.19 -9.73 11.50
N THR A 72 -7.47 -9.77 10.21
CA THR A 72 -8.77 -10.14 9.65
C THR A 72 -8.59 -11.10 8.48
N GLU A 73 -9.70 -11.68 7.99
CA GLU A 73 -9.67 -12.50 6.77
C GLU A 73 -9.19 -11.73 5.52
N HIS A 74 -9.21 -10.39 5.57
CA HIS A 74 -8.70 -9.54 4.49
C HIS A 74 -7.19 -9.33 4.56
N THR A 75 -6.56 -9.45 5.74
CA THR A 75 -5.13 -9.15 5.91
C THR A 75 -4.23 -9.92 4.93
N PRO A 76 -4.38 -11.24 4.71
CA PRO A 76 -3.55 -11.95 3.73
C PRO A 76 -3.72 -11.43 2.29
N LYS A 77 -4.93 -10.96 1.95
CA LYS A 77 -5.25 -10.43 0.63
C LYS A 77 -4.52 -9.12 0.38
N ASP A 78 -4.52 -8.25 1.39
CA ASP A 78 -3.87 -6.93 1.32
C ASP A 78 -2.35 -7.08 1.27
N LEU A 79 -1.77 -7.93 2.12
CA LEU A 79 -0.33 -8.23 2.11
C LEU A 79 0.14 -8.79 0.75
N ALA A 80 -0.61 -9.73 0.17
CA ALA A 80 -0.30 -10.26 -1.17
C ALA A 80 -0.42 -9.18 -2.25
N GLY A 81 -1.40 -8.27 -2.13
CA GLY A 81 -1.55 -7.11 -3.01
C GLY A 81 -0.32 -6.21 -2.96
N TRP A 82 0.12 -5.83 -1.76
CA TRP A 82 1.32 -5.00 -1.58
C TRP A 82 2.57 -5.65 -2.16
N HIS A 83 2.76 -6.95 -1.91
CA HIS A 83 3.90 -7.71 -2.42
C HIS A 83 4.03 -7.60 -3.95
N ILE A 84 2.92 -7.79 -4.66
CA ILE A 84 2.88 -7.69 -6.12
C ILE A 84 3.04 -6.24 -6.57
N CYS A 85 2.29 -5.30 -5.99
CA CYS A 85 2.31 -3.90 -6.39
C CYS A 85 3.70 -3.27 -6.25
N LEU A 86 4.47 -3.62 -5.22
CA LEU A 86 5.85 -3.14 -5.04
C LEU A 86 6.79 -3.71 -6.11
N GLY A 87 6.63 -4.99 -6.48
CA GLY A 87 7.36 -5.60 -7.60
C GLY A 87 7.06 -4.92 -8.93
N LEU A 88 5.77 -4.71 -9.24
CA LEU A 88 5.34 -4.01 -10.45
C LEU A 88 5.84 -2.56 -10.49
N LEU A 89 5.85 -1.86 -9.35
CA LEU A 89 6.40 -0.51 -9.26
C LEU A 89 7.90 -0.50 -9.56
N SER A 90 8.66 -1.43 -8.99
CA SER A 90 10.09 -1.58 -9.26
C SER A 90 10.35 -1.83 -10.75
N ASP A 91 9.62 -2.75 -11.38
CA ASP A 91 9.76 -3.06 -12.80
C ASP A 91 9.43 -1.84 -13.67
N LEU A 92 8.33 -1.13 -13.37
CA LEU A 92 7.92 0.06 -14.09
C LEU A 92 9.01 1.15 -14.04
N LEU A 93 9.58 1.40 -12.86
CA LEU A 93 10.67 2.37 -12.67
C LEU A 93 11.96 1.97 -13.40
N ASN A 94 12.17 0.68 -13.67
CA ASN A 94 13.29 0.15 -14.44
C ASN A 94 12.97 -0.05 -15.94
N GLY A 95 11.80 0.41 -16.41
CA GLY A 95 11.43 0.40 -17.83
C GLY A 95 10.72 -0.88 -18.29
N THR A 96 10.35 -1.77 -17.38
CA THR A 96 9.56 -2.97 -17.67
C THR A 96 8.09 -2.70 -17.37
N VAL A 97 7.27 -2.67 -18.42
CA VAL A 97 5.82 -2.45 -18.29
C VAL A 97 5.09 -3.78 -18.38
N HIS A 98 4.26 -4.06 -17.38
CA HIS A 98 3.34 -5.21 -17.38
C HIS A 98 1.98 -4.77 -17.91
N GLY A 99 1.43 -5.53 -18.88
CA GLY A 99 0.13 -5.24 -19.47
C GLY A 99 -1.06 -5.70 -18.63
N GLU A 100 -0.84 -6.64 -17.71
CA GLU A 100 -1.86 -7.27 -16.88
C GLU A 100 -1.33 -7.50 -15.47
N PHE A 101 -2.24 -7.58 -14.51
CA PHE A 101 -1.90 -7.91 -13.12
C PHE A 101 -1.54 -9.41 -13.02
N PRO A 102 -0.40 -9.79 -12.41
CA PRO A 102 0.09 -11.17 -12.37
C PRO A 102 -0.70 -12.01 -11.35
N MET A 103 -1.93 -12.40 -11.72
CA MET A 103 -2.87 -13.08 -10.84
C MET A 103 -2.34 -14.40 -10.28
N GLU A 104 -1.61 -15.19 -11.06
CA GLU A 104 -1.04 -16.45 -10.60
C GLU A 104 0.01 -16.26 -9.50
N GLU A 105 0.84 -15.22 -9.61
CA GLU A 105 1.84 -14.90 -8.59
C GLU A 105 1.17 -14.35 -7.33
N TRP A 106 0.17 -13.49 -7.51
CA TRP A 106 -0.64 -12.99 -6.42
C TRP A 106 -1.30 -14.14 -5.63
N GLN A 107 -1.87 -15.14 -6.32
CA GLN A 107 -2.49 -16.30 -5.67
C GLN A 107 -1.49 -17.13 -4.84
N LYS A 108 -0.24 -17.24 -5.29
CA LYS A 108 0.83 -17.90 -4.52
C LYS A 108 1.11 -17.12 -3.25
N TRP A 109 1.36 -15.82 -3.35
CA TRP A 109 1.61 -14.97 -2.17
C TRP A 109 0.42 -14.93 -1.22
N PHE A 110 -0.81 -14.90 -1.74
CA PHE A 110 -2.01 -14.96 -0.91
C PHE A 110 -2.06 -16.25 -0.07
N ALA A 111 -1.72 -17.40 -0.66
CA ALA A 111 -1.65 -18.66 0.08
C ALA A 111 -0.57 -18.63 1.17
N GLU A 112 0.62 -18.10 0.87
CA GLU A 112 1.72 -17.96 1.83
C GLU A 112 1.34 -17.02 2.99
N TYR A 113 0.81 -15.84 2.68
CA TYR A 113 0.37 -14.89 3.70
C TYR A 113 -0.79 -15.41 4.54
N LYS A 114 -1.69 -16.21 3.95
CA LYS A 114 -2.77 -16.84 4.71
C LYS A 114 -2.23 -17.77 5.79
N GLN A 115 -1.19 -18.54 5.46
CA GLN A 115 -0.53 -19.40 6.43
C GLN A 115 0.22 -18.58 7.50
N LEU A 116 0.98 -17.55 7.09
CA LEU A 116 1.73 -16.70 8.02
C LEU A 116 0.83 -15.96 9.00
N VAL A 117 -0.26 -15.35 8.53
CA VAL A 117 -1.23 -14.65 9.39
C VAL A 117 -1.86 -15.63 10.39
N HIS A 118 -2.27 -16.82 9.94
CA HIS A 118 -2.81 -17.87 10.81
C HIS A 118 -1.81 -18.33 11.87
N ASP A 119 -0.51 -18.34 11.57
CA ASP A 119 0.52 -18.71 12.54
C ASP A 119 0.81 -17.61 13.54
N VAL A 120 0.67 -16.33 13.17
CA VAL A 120 0.76 -15.19 14.10
C VAL A 120 -0.42 -15.17 15.07
N GLU A 121 -1.64 -15.46 14.62
CA GLU A 121 -2.84 -15.49 15.48
C GLU A 121 -2.79 -16.55 16.60
N LYS A 122 -1.86 -17.52 16.53
CA LYS A 122 -1.69 -18.56 17.56
C LYS A 122 -0.83 -18.12 18.74
N TYR A 123 -0.16 -16.98 18.65
CA TYR A 123 0.69 -16.42 19.71
C TYR A 123 -0.03 -15.30 20.47
#